data_AF-A0A1A9ZJG0-F1
#
_entry.id   AF-A0A1A9ZJG0-F1
#
_cell.length_a   1.000
_cell.length_b   1.000
_cell.length_c   1.000
_cell.angle_alpha   90.00
_cell.angle_beta   90.00
_cell.angle_gamma   90.00
#
_symmetry.space_group_name_H-M   'P 1'
#
loop_
_entity.id
_entity.type
_entity.pdbx_description
1 polymer ?
#
loop_
_entity_poly.entity_id
_entity_poly.type
_entity_poly.pdbx_seq_one_letter_code
_entity_poly.pdbx_strand_id
1 'polypeptide(L)'
;MLRNILLKLPKTSVDLKVFSANLTQSSAEYISEDKYKLLSEEHITEAVKLSPALSMVSSEMWRTAHETFLNHGLSTQNFLQIATGNPKVLMRSPMKVIEALEFWRTCQFGEYGLFLLITKYPELLDVNDQQKLLKHISFLKSYVNTDKNVWKLLMTCPSLMQDSVKNIEARMSYFKNVMCLEIPEIIKSKALTKPLEEIKCRHIFLERLRLFKPRPKKVDPDQLTDNPRLYKITDTSDKTFATKICHVTVEEYESFKTLFRREIERKEEETEDLSDDDDS
;
A
#
# COMPACT_ATOMS: atom_id res chain seq x y z
N MET A 1 18.07 -23.78 16.25
CA MET A 1 18.22 -22.45 15.62
C MET A 1 17.36 -22.40 14.37
N LEU A 2 16.28 -21.62 14.42
CA LEU A 2 15.21 -21.57 13.43
C LEU A 2 15.68 -20.82 12.17
N ARG A 3 15.72 -21.51 11.03
CA ARG A 3 16.00 -20.93 9.71
C ARG A 3 14.75 -20.23 9.18
N ASN A 4 14.80 -18.90 9.06
CA ASN A 4 13.78 -18.09 8.42
C ASN A 4 13.69 -18.43 6.92
N ILE A 5 12.58 -19.04 6.52
CA ILE A 5 12.19 -19.23 5.12
C ILE A 5 11.55 -17.93 4.63
N LEU A 6 12.30 -17.18 3.82
CA LEU A 6 11.80 -16.06 3.01
C LEU A 6 10.74 -16.57 2.04
N LEU A 7 9.46 -16.41 2.38
CA LEU A 7 8.35 -16.52 1.45
C LEU A 7 8.43 -15.37 0.44
N LYS A 8 9.02 -15.64 -0.72
CA LYS A 8 8.89 -14.80 -1.92
C LYS A 8 7.42 -14.86 -2.37
N LEU A 9 6.66 -13.79 -2.10
CA LEU A 9 5.36 -13.58 -2.73
C LEU A 9 5.54 -13.50 -4.26
N PRO A 10 4.72 -14.18 -5.06
CA PRO A 10 4.81 -14.10 -6.52
C PRO A 10 4.40 -12.70 -6.97
N LYS A 11 5.24 -12.07 -7.79
CA LYS A 11 4.93 -10.82 -8.49
C LYS A 11 3.94 -11.13 -9.62
N THR A 12 2.65 -11.22 -9.33
CA THR A 12 1.61 -11.14 -10.37
C THR A 12 1.40 -9.67 -10.72
N SER A 13 2.30 -9.12 -11.53
CA SER A 13 2.06 -7.87 -12.26
C SER A 13 1.07 -8.16 -13.38
N VAL A 14 -0.21 -8.29 -13.06
CA VAL A 14 -1.27 -8.22 -14.08
C VAL A 14 -1.28 -6.78 -14.57
N ASP A 15 -1.06 -6.59 -15.87
CA ASP A 15 -0.96 -5.26 -16.48
C ASP A 15 -2.33 -4.55 -16.45
N LEU A 16 -2.56 -3.81 -15.36
CA LEU A 16 -3.77 -3.03 -15.07
C LEU A 16 -4.06 -1.91 -16.09
N LYS A 17 -3.19 -1.72 -17.10
CA LYS A 17 -3.35 -0.63 -18.08
C LYS A 17 -4.52 -0.82 -19.04
N VAL A 18 -4.88 -2.06 -19.37
CA VAL A 18 -5.92 -2.35 -20.37
C VAL A 18 -7.31 -1.87 -19.92
N PHE A 19 -7.58 -1.80 -18.61
CA PHE A 19 -8.85 -1.31 -18.06
C PHE A 19 -8.84 0.18 -17.66
N SER A 20 -7.66 0.82 -17.62
CA SER A 20 -7.51 2.18 -17.10
C SER A 20 -7.86 3.30 -18.08
N ALA A 21 -7.99 3.01 -19.37
CA ALA A 21 -8.11 4.01 -20.44
C ALA A 21 -9.45 4.76 -20.49
N ASN A 22 -10.50 4.28 -19.79
CA ASN A 22 -11.85 4.85 -19.91
C ASN A 22 -12.24 5.82 -18.76
N LEU A 23 -11.33 6.15 -17.85
CA LEU A 23 -11.66 6.86 -16.59
C LEU A 23 -11.58 8.40 -16.63
N THR A 24 -11.60 9.04 -17.80
CA THR A 24 -11.48 10.52 -17.90
C THR A 24 -12.73 11.28 -18.36
N GLN A 25 -13.93 10.68 -18.39
CA GLN A 25 -15.15 11.44 -18.70
C GLN A 25 -16.30 11.19 -17.72
N SER A 26 -16.73 12.29 -17.08
CA SER A 26 -18.01 12.57 -16.42
C SER A 26 -18.67 11.42 -15.62
N SER A 27 -18.36 11.39 -14.32
CA SER A 27 -18.84 10.42 -13.31
C SER A 27 -20.30 10.59 -12.86
N ALA A 28 -21.14 11.36 -13.58
CA ALA A 28 -22.55 11.57 -13.22
C ALA A 28 -23.55 10.82 -14.12
N GLU A 29 -23.17 10.50 -15.36
CA GLU A 29 -24.10 9.91 -16.36
C GLU A 29 -23.95 8.39 -16.53
N TYR A 30 -22.84 7.78 -16.08
CA TYR A 30 -22.59 6.34 -16.24
C TYR A 30 -23.15 5.43 -15.14
N ILE A 31 -23.78 5.99 -14.09
CA ILE A 31 -24.28 5.20 -12.95
C ILE A 31 -25.60 4.48 -13.28
N SER A 32 -26.31 4.87 -14.35
CA SER A 32 -27.67 4.36 -14.64
C SER A 32 -27.72 3.04 -15.41
N GLU A 33 -26.81 2.79 -16.35
CA GLU A 33 -26.89 1.59 -17.23
C GLU A 33 -26.19 0.34 -16.66
N ASP A 34 -25.10 0.50 -15.91
CA ASP A 34 -24.29 -0.64 -15.41
C ASP A 34 -24.87 -1.31 -14.16
N LYS A 35 -25.92 -0.73 -13.57
CA LYS A 35 -26.52 -1.18 -12.31
C LYS A 35 -27.29 -2.50 -12.44
N TYR A 36 -27.51 -2.99 -13.67
CA TYR A 36 -28.36 -4.16 -13.96
C TYR A 36 -27.71 -5.23 -14.84
N LYS A 37 -26.39 -5.17 -15.10
CA LYS A 37 -25.72 -6.23 -15.86
C LYS A 37 -25.69 -7.53 -15.05
N LEU A 38 -26.54 -8.48 -15.41
CA LEU A 38 -26.54 -9.82 -14.85
C LEU A 38 -25.19 -10.52 -15.12
N LEU A 39 -24.72 -11.30 -14.15
CA LEU A 39 -23.54 -12.15 -14.34
C LEU A 39 -23.86 -13.22 -15.39
N SER A 40 -23.21 -13.15 -16.55
CA SER A 40 -23.27 -14.19 -17.59
C SER A 40 -22.19 -15.26 -17.41
N GLU A 41 -22.41 -16.44 -17.99
CA GLU A 41 -21.42 -17.53 -18.02
C GLU A 41 -20.15 -17.16 -18.82
N GLU A 42 -20.25 -16.22 -19.77
CA GLU A 42 -19.09 -15.68 -20.49
C GLU A 42 -18.13 -14.94 -19.55
N HIS A 43 -18.66 -14.13 -18.62
CA HIS A 43 -17.84 -13.43 -17.63
C HIS A 43 -17.10 -14.41 -16.70
N ILE A 44 -17.76 -15.50 -16.29
CA ILE A 44 -17.14 -16.55 -15.47
C ILE A 44 -16.03 -17.23 -16.27
N THR A 45 -16.31 -17.57 -17.53
CA THR A 45 -15.33 -18.21 -18.43
C THR A 45 -14.09 -17.35 -18.63
N GLU A 46 -14.26 -16.03 -18.80
CA GLU A 46 -13.15 -15.08 -18.91
C GLU A 46 -12.35 -14.98 -17.61
N ALA A 47 -13.02 -14.90 -16.46
CA ALA A 47 -12.35 -14.90 -15.16
C ALA A 47 -11.53 -16.17 -14.91
N VAL A 48 -12.05 -17.34 -15.29
CA VAL A 48 -11.35 -18.64 -15.19
C VAL A 48 -10.12 -18.68 -16.09
N LYS A 49 -10.15 -18.05 -17.28
CA LYS A 49 -8.94 -17.93 -18.13
C LYS A 49 -7.84 -17.13 -17.44
N LEU A 50 -8.21 -16.08 -16.70
CA LEU A 50 -7.26 -15.23 -15.96
C LEU A 50 -6.71 -15.92 -14.71
N SER A 51 -7.51 -16.75 -14.05
CA SER A 51 -7.10 -17.52 -12.88
C SER A 51 -7.67 -18.94 -12.94
N PRO A 52 -6.89 -19.92 -13.46
CA PRO A 52 -7.36 -21.30 -13.65
C PRO A 52 -7.83 -21.99 -12.36
N ALA A 53 -7.37 -21.52 -11.18
CA ALA A 53 -7.83 -22.01 -9.89
C ALA A 53 -9.34 -21.78 -9.65
N LEU A 54 -9.96 -20.82 -10.35
CA LEU A 54 -11.40 -20.54 -10.29
C LEU A 54 -12.27 -21.61 -10.96
N SER A 55 -11.67 -22.52 -11.76
CA SER A 55 -12.40 -23.62 -12.42
C SER A 55 -13.04 -24.60 -11.44
N MET A 56 -12.54 -24.66 -10.20
CA MET A 56 -13.07 -25.52 -9.13
C MET A 56 -14.29 -24.91 -8.42
N VAL A 57 -14.61 -23.64 -8.69
CA VAL A 57 -15.72 -22.93 -8.04
C VAL A 57 -17.01 -23.15 -8.84
N SER A 58 -18.09 -23.56 -8.18
CA SER A 58 -19.36 -23.82 -8.86
C SER A 58 -20.04 -22.53 -9.33
N SER A 59 -20.83 -22.60 -10.40
CA SER A 59 -21.61 -21.45 -10.89
C SER A 59 -22.58 -20.90 -9.85
N GLU A 60 -23.04 -21.73 -8.91
CA GLU A 60 -23.89 -21.29 -7.80
C GLU A 60 -23.14 -20.38 -6.83
N MET A 61 -21.90 -20.74 -6.46
CA MET A 61 -21.05 -19.91 -5.59
C MET A 61 -20.76 -18.54 -6.23
N TRP A 62 -20.53 -18.51 -7.55
CA TRP A 62 -20.39 -17.27 -8.31
C TRP A 62 -21.64 -16.39 -8.24
N ARG A 63 -22.82 -16.96 -8.49
CA ARG A 63 -24.09 -16.22 -8.45
C ARG A 63 -24.42 -15.71 -7.05
N THR A 64 -24.27 -16.55 -6.02
CA THR A 64 -24.53 -16.15 -4.64
C THR A 64 -23.60 -15.03 -4.19
N ALA A 65 -22.30 -15.13 -4.49
CA ALA A 65 -21.36 -14.07 -4.18
C ALA A 65 -21.70 -12.78 -4.96
N HIS A 66 -21.95 -12.88 -6.27
CA HIS A 66 -22.32 -11.75 -7.11
C HIS A 66 -23.57 -11.02 -6.60
N GLU A 67 -24.63 -11.76 -6.30
CA GLU A 67 -25.87 -11.21 -5.75
C GLU A 67 -25.61 -10.51 -4.40
N THR A 68 -24.78 -11.10 -3.54
CA THR A 68 -24.37 -10.49 -2.27
C THR A 68 -23.67 -9.15 -2.51
N PHE A 69 -22.67 -9.10 -3.40
CA PHE A 69 -21.96 -7.86 -3.71
C PHE A 69 -22.85 -6.81 -4.38
N LEU A 70 -23.73 -7.23 -5.28
CA LEU A 70 -24.66 -6.35 -6.00
C LEU A 70 -25.68 -5.70 -5.05
N ASN A 71 -26.25 -6.50 -4.14
CA ASN A 71 -27.17 -6.00 -3.11
C ASN A 71 -26.52 -4.99 -2.15
N HIS A 72 -25.18 -5.03 -2.02
CA HIS A 72 -24.40 -4.08 -1.24
C HIS A 72 -23.76 -2.96 -2.08
N GLY A 73 -24.17 -2.78 -3.33
CA GLY A 73 -23.86 -1.60 -4.15
C GLY A 73 -22.65 -1.75 -5.09
N LEU A 74 -22.01 -2.91 -5.17
CA LEU A 74 -20.93 -3.15 -6.12
C LEU A 74 -21.46 -3.59 -7.48
N SER A 75 -20.95 -2.98 -8.56
CA SER A 75 -21.28 -3.40 -9.92
C SER A 75 -20.71 -4.79 -10.23
N THR A 76 -21.27 -5.44 -11.25
CA THR A 76 -20.78 -6.72 -11.76
C THR A 76 -19.31 -6.65 -12.17
N GLN A 77 -18.87 -5.53 -12.75
CA GLN A 77 -17.46 -5.35 -13.11
C GLN A 77 -16.55 -5.31 -11.88
N ASN A 78 -16.91 -4.56 -10.83
CA ASN A 78 -16.14 -4.51 -9.60
C ASN A 78 -16.08 -5.88 -8.93
N PHE A 79 -17.21 -6.59 -8.92
CA PHE A 79 -17.27 -7.97 -8.41
C PHE A 79 -16.30 -8.91 -9.15
N LEU A 80 -16.27 -8.88 -10.49
CA LEU A 80 -15.35 -9.73 -11.28
C LEU A 80 -13.88 -9.43 -10.96
N GLN A 81 -13.52 -8.16 -10.78
CA GLN A 81 -12.17 -7.76 -10.36
C GLN A 81 -11.84 -8.26 -8.94
N ILE A 82 -12.78 -8.18 -8.01
CA ILE A 82 -12.62 -8.72 -6.65
C ILE A 82 -12.46 -10.23 -6.68
N ALA A 83 -13.31 -10.94 -7.42
CA ALA A 83 -13.31 -12.40 -7.50
C ALA A 83 -12.03 -12.95 -8.15
N THR A 84 -11.50 -12.26 -9.15
CA THR A 84 -10.22 -12.64 -9.80
C THR A 84 -9.01 -12.30 -8.93
N GLY A 85 -9.02 -11.17 -8.21
CA GLY A 85 -7.92 -10.76 -7.32
C GLY A 85 -7.88 -11.48 -5.98
N ASN A 86 -9.03 -11.89 -5.44
CA ASN A 86 -9.15 -12.70 -4.23
C ASN A 86 -10.21 -13.81 -4.39
N PRO A 87 -9.87 -14.91 -5.11
CA PRO A 87 -10.77 -16.05 -5.35
C PRO A 87 -11.44 -16.64 -4.11
N LYS A 88 -10.80 -16.54 -2.94
CA LYS A 88 -11.33 -17.05 -1.67
C LYS A 88 -12.66 -16.41 -1.29
N VAL A 89 -12.96 -15.22 -1.81
CA VAL A 89 -14.21 -14.51 -1.56
C VAL A 89 -15.43 -15.30 -2.04
N LEU A 90 -15.29 -16.08 -3.12
CA LEU A 90 -16.37 -16.90 -3.68
C LEU A 90 -16.73 -18.09 -2.78
N MET A 91 -15.80 -18.49 -1.89
CA MET A 91 -16.01 -19.58 -0.94
C MET A 91 -16.57 -19.11 0.40
N ARG A 92 -16.77 -17.81 0.60
CA ARG A 92 -17.28 -17.27 1.86
C ARG A 92 -18.80 -17.31 1.87
N SER A 93 -19.38 -17.48 3.05
CA SER A 93 -20.80 -17.27 3.22
C SER A 93 -21.16 -15.79 2.96
N PRO A 94 -22.37 -15.50 2.43
CA PRO A 94 -22.84 -14.13 2.24
C PRO A 94 -22.65 -13.27 3.49
N MET A 95 -23.00 -13.80 4.66
CA MET A 95 -22.87 -13.09 5.94
C MET A 95 -21.43 -12.63 6.22
N LYS A 96 -20.42 -13.44 5.88
CA LYS A 96 -19.02 -13.06 6.10
C LYS A 96 -18.53 -11.98 5.13
N VAL A 97 -19.05 -11.97 3.91
CA VAL A 97 -18.78 -10.89 2.95
C VAL A 97 -19.42 -9.59 3.42
N ILE A 98 -20.69 -9.66 3.83
CA ILE A 98 -21.45 -8.52 4.34
C ILE A 98 -20.77 -7.92 5.57
N GLU A 99 -20.40 -8.75 6.55
CA GLU A 99 -19.69 -8.33 7.75
C GLU A 99 -18.39 -7.58 7.42
N ALA A 100 -17.57 -8.10 6.49
CA ALA A 100 -16.36 -7.42 6.04
C ALA A 100 -16.65 -6.06 5.40
N LEU A 101 -17.68 -5.96 4.54
CA LEU A 101 -18.08 -4.68 3.93
C LEU A 101 -18.53 -3.67 5.00
N GLU A 102 -19.33 -4.10 5.98
CA GLU A 102 -19.78 -3.24 7.08
C GLU A 102 -18.62 -2.76 7.95
N PHE A 103 -17.63 -3.61 8.23
CA PHE A 103 -16.43 -3.20 8.95
C PHE A 103 -15.73 -2.04 8.25
N TRP A 104 -15.55 -2.14 6.93
CA TRP A 104 -14.94 -1.07 6.16
C TRP A 104 -15.83 0.17 6.02
N ARG A 105 -17.16 0.04 5.99
CA ARG A 105 -18.10 1.19 6.05
C ARG A 105 -17.90 2.03 7.30
N THR A 106 -17.58 1.40 8.43
CA THR A 106 -17.32 2.13 9.69
C THR A 106 -16.08 3.03 9.65
N CYS A 107 -15.21 2.88 8.65
CA CYS A 107 -14.07 3.76 8.41
C CYS A 107 -14.46 5.09 7.71
N GLN A 108 -15.72 5.25 7.29
CA GLN A 108 -16.29 6.49 6.77
C GLN A 108 -15.58 7.07 5.53
N PHE A 109 -15.05 6.22 4.64
CA PHE A 109 -14.48 6.65 3.36
C PHE A 109 -15.53 7.05 2.31
N GLY A 110 -16.82 6.79 2.60
CA GLY A 110 -17.93 6.87 1.64
C GLY A 110 -17.98 5.65 0.72
N GLU A 111 -19.17 5.32 0.19
CA GLU A 111 -19.39 4.11 -0.62
C GLU A 111 -18.46 4.05 -1.85
N TYR A 112 -18.31 5.17 -2.57
CA TYR A 112 -17.40 5.22 -3.71
C TYR A 112 -15.94 4.91 -3.32
N GLY A 113 -15.46 5.53 -2.24
CA GLY A 113 -14.08 5.32 -1.76
C GLY A 113 -13.87 3.88 -1.27
N LEU A 114 -14.84 3.34 -0.54
CA LEU A 114 -14.85 1.95 -0.10
C LEU A 114 -14.75 0.99 -1.29
N PHE A 115 -15.67 1.10 -2.26
CA PHE A 115 -15.72 0.19 -3.40
C PHE A 115 -14.46 0.29 -4.24
N LEU A 116 -13.93 1.49 -4.47
CA LEU A 116 -12.68 1.66 -5.21
C LEU A 116 -11.49 0.98 -4.47
N LEU A 117 -11.46 1.08 -3.14
CA LEU A 117 -10.40 0.47 -2.33
C LEU A 117 -10.44 -1.06 -2.37
N ILE A 118 -11.60 -1.68 -2.10
CA ILE A 118 -11.74 -3.14 -2.08
C ILE A 118 -11.67 -3.77 -3.47
N THR A 119 -12.06 -3.03 -4.52
CA THR A 119 -11.91 -3.49 -5.90
C THR A 119 -10.44 -3.52 -6.31
N LYS A 120 -9.66 -2.50 -5.89
CA LYS A 120 -8.23 -2.42 -6.18
C LYS A 120 -7.39 -3.37 -5.31
N TYR A 121 -7.82 -3.60 -4.07
CA TYR A 121 -7.14 -4.47 -3.09
C TYR A 121 -8.13 -5.47 -2.45
N PRO A 122 -8.55 -6.50 -3.19
CA PRO A 122 -9.54 -7.48 -2.72
C PRO A 122 -9.13 -8.26 -1.47
N GLU A 123 -7.83 -8.35 -1.18
CA GLU A 123 -7.29 -8.94 0.05
C GLU A 123 -7.72 -8.20 1.33
N LEU A 124 -8.15 -6.94 1.22
CA LEU A 124 -8.66 -6.17 2.37
C LEU A 124 -9.98 -6.74 2.91
N LEU A 125 -10.70 -7.52 2.11
CA LEU A 125 -11.87 -8.26 2.58
C LEU A 125 -11.51 -9.39 3.55
N ASP A 126 -10.23 -9.73 3.71
CA ASP A 126 -9.76 -10.76 4.66
C ASP A 126 -9.73 -10.23 6.11
N VAL A 127 -9.92 -8.93 6.31
CA VAL A 127 -10.02 -8.31 7.64
C VAL A 127 -11.30 -8.79 8.34
N ASN A 128 -11.13 -9.48 9.46
CA ASN A 128 -12.19 -10.15 10.20
C ASN A 128 -12.39 -9.62 11.63
N ASP A 129 -11.68 -8.58 12.03
CA ASP A 129 -11.78 -7.94 13.35
C ASP A 129 -12.00 -6.44 13.18
N GLN A 130 -13.25 -6.01 13.42
CA GLN A 130 -13.67 -4.61 13.33
C GLN A 130 -12.93 -3.71 14.31
N GLN A 131 -12.68 -4.17 15.54
CA GLN A 131 -12.04 -3.34 16.56
C GLN A 131 -10.57 -3.12 16.21
N LYS A 132 -9.89 -4.17 15.75
CA LYS A 132 -8.51 -4.06 15.27
C LYS A 132 -8.42 -3.14 14.06
N LEU A 133 -9.34 -3.27 13.10
CA LEU A 133 -9.43 -2.36 11.95
C LEU A 133 -9.57 -0.91 12.42
N LEU A 134 -10.55 -0.59 13.25
CA LEU A 134 -10.80 0.77 13.72
C LEU A 134 -9.62 1.36 14.51
N LYS A 135 -8.98 0.57 15.37
CA LYS A 135 -7.76 0.99 16.08
C LYS A 135 -6.64 1.32 15.10
N HIS A 136 -6.44 0.50 14.08
CA HIS A 136 -5.41 0.72 13.07
C HIS A 136 -5.68 1.95 12.21
N ILE A 137 -6.93 2.13 11.77
CA ILE A 137 -7.37 3.31 11.00
C ILE A 137 -7.25 4.57 11.85
N SER A 138 -7.63 4.53 13.12
CA SER A 138 -7.46 5.66 14.06
C SER A 138 -5.99 6.02 14.26
N PHE A 139 -5.11 5.01 14.38
CA PHE A 139 -3.67 5.22 14.42
C PHE A 139 -3.15 5.88 13.14
N LEU A 140 -3.54 5.41 11.94
CA LEU A 140 -3.13 6.07 10.70
C LEU A 140 -3.66 7.51 10.63
N LYS A 141 -4.91 7.73 11.05
CA LYS A 141 -5.55 9.06 11.09
C LYS A 141 -4.82 10.03 12.00
N SER A 142 -4.22 9.58 13.10
CA SER A 142 -3.44 10.47 14.00
C SER A 142 -2.22 11.08 13.30
N TYR A 143 -1.67 10.43 12.27
CA TYR A 143 -0.56 10.94 11.47
C TYR A 143 -1.02 11.77 10.26
N VAL A 144 -2.14 11.40 9.62
CA VAL A 144 -2.59 12.02 8.35
C VAL A 144 -3.85 12.89 8.47
N ASN A 145 -4.34 13.08 9.70
CA ASN A 145 -5.41 13.97 10.15
C ASN A 145 -6.84 13.66 9.70
N THR A 146 -7.06 13.16 8.47
CA THR A 146 -8.41 13.01 7.90
C THR A 146 -8.65 11.62 7.32
N ASP A 147 -9.90 11.14 7.33
CA ASP A 147 -10.28 9.86 6.74
C ASP A 147 -9.99 9.82 5.23
N LYS A 148 -10.17 10.95 4.54
CA LYS A 148 -9.79 11.11 3.14
C LYS A 148 -8.30 10.88 2.91
N ASN A 149 -7.44 11.33 3.82
CA ASN A 149 -6.01 11.10 3.74
C ASN A 149 -5.63 9.67 4.10
N VAL A 150 -6.30 9.04 5.07
CA VAL A 150 -6.13 7.61 5.36
C VAL A 150 -6.49 6.78 4.13
N TRP A 151 -7.63 7.07 3.50
CA TRP A 151 -8.05 6.41 2.27
C TRP A 151 -7.02 6.57 1.15
N LYS A 152 -6.53 7.80 0.90
CA LYS A 152 -5.47 8.05 -0.10
C LYS A 152 -4.19 7.28 0.23
N LEU A 153 -3.84 7.20 1.52
CA LEU A 153 -2.66 6.48 1.98
C LEU A 153 -2.81 4.98 1.71
N LEU A 154 -3.96 4.38 2.03
CA LEU A 154 -4.25 2.96 1.73
C LEU A 154 -4.30 2.67 0.23
N MET A 155 -4.77 3.64 -0.58
CA MET A 155 -4.76 3.54 -2.04
C MET A 155 -3.35 3.51 -2.65
N THR A 156 -2.35 4.05 -1.93
CA THR A 156 -0.94 4.05 -2.33
C THR A 156 -0.16 2.91 -1.66
N CYS A 157 -0.48 2.60 -0.40
CA CYS A 157 0.23 1.68 0.48
C CYS A 157 -0.75 0.70 1.18
N PRO A 158 -1.39 -0.24 0.46
CA PRO A 158 -2.37 -1.18 1.03
C PRO A 158 -1.76 -2.14 2.06
N SER A 159 -0.46 -2.44 1.93
CA SER A 159 0.29 -3.32 2.83
C SER A 159 0.36 -2.80 4.27
N LEU A 160 0.07 -1.51 4.48
CA LEU A 160 0.01 -0.93 5.83
C LEU A 160 -0.98 -1.63 6.75
N MET A 161 -2.01 -2.28 6.21
CA MET A 161 -2.97 -3.04 7.02
C MET A 161 -2.36 -4.32 7.64
N GLN A 162 -1.23 -4.79 7.11
CA GLN A 162 -0.51 -5.96 7.62
C GLN A 162 0.69 -5.56 8.49
N ASP A 163 1.13 -4.30 8.40
CA ASP A 163 2.25 -3.79 9.16
C ASP A 163 1.91 -3.58 10.64
N SER A 164 2.92 -3.76 11.51
CA SER A 164 2.79 -3.39 12.92
C SER A 164 2.79 -1.86 13.08
N VAL A 165 2.01 -1.37 14.04
CA VAL A 165 1.96 0.04 14.43
C VAL A 165 3.35 0.59 14.70
N LYS A 166 4.20 -0.18 15.40
CA LYS A 166 5.61 0.17 15.70
C LYS A 166 6.42 0.44 14.43
N ASN A 167 6.30 -0.41 13.41
CA ASN A 167 7.07 -0.25 12.17
C ASN A 167 6.60 0.97 11.37
N ILE A 168 5.29 1.23 11.36
CA ILE A 168 4.71 2.42 10.70
C ILE A 168 5.17 3.69 11.43
N GLU A 169 5.09 3.70 12.76
CA GLU A 169 5.54 4.81 13.60
C GLU A 169 7.02 5.12 13.42
N ALA A 170 7.88 4.10 13.34
CA ALA A 170 9.31 4.31 13.10
C ALA A 170 9.56 5.01 11.75
N ARG A 171 8.85 4.60 10.69
CA ARG A 171 8.92 5.25 9.37
C ARG A 171 8.36 6.67 9.39
N MET A 172 7.17 6.87 9.96
CA MET A 172 6.55 8.19 10.06
C MET A 172 7.42 9.17 10.87
N SER A 173 7.97 8.71 11.98
CA SER A 173 8.90 9.50 12.81
C SER A 173 10.16 9.86 12.06
N TYR A 174 10.72 8.95 11.27
CA TYR A 174 11.87 9.26 10.42
C TYR A 174 11.53 10.33 9.36
N PHE A 175 10.41 10.19 8.66
CA PHE A 175 9.98 11.18 7.68
C PHE A 175 9.76 12.57 8.28
N LYS A 176 9.12 12.64 9.45
CA LYS A 176 8.79 13.90 10.12
C LYS A 176 10.01 14.55 10.78
N ASN A 177 10.79 13.77 11.54
CA ASN A 177 11.81 14.32 12.44
C ASN A 177 13.20 14.38 11.80
N VAL A 178 13.50 13.48 10.86
CA VAL A 178 14.81 13.41 10.19
C VAL A 178 14.74 14.05 8.80
N MET A 179 13.80 13.61 7.97
CA MET A 179 13.68 14.13 6.59
C MET A 179 12.87 15.43 6.49
N CYS A 180 12.20 15.85 7.57
CA CYS A 180 11.35 17.06 7.63
C CYS A 180 10.33 17.14 6.47
N LEU A 181 9.64 16.03 6.21
CA LEU A 181 8.66 15.91 5.13
C LEU A 181 7.25 16.25 5.60
N GLU A 182 6.50 16.88 4.69
CA GLU A 182 5.09 17.19 4.89
C GLU A 182 4.20 15.97 4.58
N ILE A 183 3.09 15.85 5.31
CA ILE A 183 2.14 14.74 5.18
C ILE A 183 1.66 14.50 3.72
N PRO A 184 1.31 15.53 2.93
CA PRO A 184 0.91 15.34 1.54
C PRO A 184 2.00 14.71 0.66
N GLU A 185 3.28 14.93 0.96
CA GLU A 185 4.39 14.33 0.24
C GLU A 185 4.54 12.85 0.58
N ILE A 186 4.34 12.49 1.86
CA ILE A 186 4.35 11.10 2.33
C ILE A 186 3.22 10.30 1.67
N ILE A 187 1.97 10.82 1.72
CA ILE A 187 0.77 10.14 1.19
C ILE A 187 0.88 9.83 -0.32
N LYS A 188 1.54 10.72 -1.07
CA LYS A 188 1.71 10.58 -2.54
C LYS A 188 2.76 9.55 -2.94
N SER A 189 3.58 9.09 -1.99
CA SER A 189 4.67 8.14 -2.24
C SER A 189 4.31 6.74 -1.75
N LYS A 190 4.99 5.73 -2.28
CA LYS A 190 4.98 4.36 -1.75
C LYS A 190 6.05 4.15 -0.68
N ALA A 191 6.61 5.22 -0.11
CA ALA A 191 7.70 5.15 0.86
C ALA A 191 7.35 4.27 2.06
N LEU A 192 6.09 4.34 2.53
CA LEU A 192 5.61 3.51 3.63
C LEU A 192 5.48 2.02 3.28
N THR A 193 5.64 1.59 2.03
CA THR A 193 5.74 0.16 1.70
C THR A 193 7.15 -0.40 1.85
N LYS A 194 8.15 0.47 2.10
CA LYS A 194 9.56 0.10 2.15
C LYS A 194 10.03 -0.14 3.58
N PRO A 195 10.98 -1.06 3.80
CA PRO A 195 11.69 -1.16 5.07
C PRO A 195 12.37 0.17 5.44
N LEU A 196 12.47 0.46 6.74
CA LEU A 196 13.07 1.71 7.22
C LEU A 196 14.54 1.82 6.80
N GLU A 197 15.24 0.70 6.74
CA GLU A 197 16.64 0.59 6.36
C GLU A 197 16.84 1.01 4.90
N GLU A 198 15.93 0.62 4.00
CA GLU A 198 15.97 1.01 2.58
C GLU A 198 15.76 2.53 2.44
N ILE A 199 14.79 3.09 3.18
CA ILE A 199 14.52 4.52 3.21
C ILE A 199 15.75 5.29 3.70
N LYS A 200 16.30 4.88 4.86
CA LYS A 200 17.51 5.47 5.46
C LYS A 200 18.68 5.41 4.49
N CYS A 201 18.92 4.26 3.86
CA CYS A 201 20.03 4.08 2.92
C CYS A 201 19.96 5.07 1.77
N ARG A 202 18.79 5.21 1.12
CA ARG A 202 18.61 6.17 0.01
C ARG A 202 18.72 7.62 0.46
N HIS A 203 18.09 7.97 1.58
CA HIS A 203 18.16 9.32 2.14
C HIS A 203 19.60 9.72 2.48
N ILE A 204 20.32 8.90 3.26
CA ILE A 204 21.68 9.18 3.71
C ILE A 204 22.65 9.22 2.51
N PHE A 205 22.43 8.40 1.49
CA PHE A 205 23.21 8.48 0.26
C PHE A 205 23.06 9.86 -0.41
N LEU A 206 21.83 10.37 -0.54
CA LEU A 206 21.59 11.72 -1.08
C LEU A 206 22.19 12.82 -0.19
N GLU A 207 22.13 12.69 1.13
CA GLU A 207 22.77 13.65 2.05
C GLU A 207 24.29 13.67 1.86
N ARG A 208 24.93 12.50 1.73
CA ARG A 208 26.37 12.39 1.48
C ARG A 208 26.79 12.95 0.12
N LEU A 209 25.92 12.83 -0.89
CA LEU A 209 26.06 13.49 -2.19
C LEU A 209 25.68 14.98 -2.17
N ARG A 210 25.21 15.51 -1.04
CA ARG A 210 24.68 16.89 -0.89
C ARG A 210 23.45 17.20 -1.74
N LEU A 211 22.77 16.16 -2.23
CA LEU A 211 21.54 16.23 -3.03
C LEU A 211 20.27 16.24 -2.17
N PHE A 212 20.39 16.03 -0.87
CA PHE A 212 19.32 16.23 0.09
C PHE A 212 19.83 17.03 1.28
N LYS A 213 19.05 18.03 1.70
CA LYS A 213 19.33 18.85 2.88
C LYS A 213 18.08 18.90 3.76
N PRO A 214 18.11 18.39 5.00
CA PRO A 214 16.98 18.49 5.91
C PRO A 214 16.54 19.95 6.07
N ARG A 215 15.24 20.20 5.93
CA ARG A 215 14.71 21.55 6.15
C ARG A 215 14.71 21.90 7.65
N PRO A 216 15.17 23.09 8.05
CA PRO A 216 14.95 23.56 9.40
C PRO A 216 13.45 23.68 9.69
N LYS A 217 13.00 23.31 10.89
CA LYS A 217 11.58 23.34 11.30
C LYS A 217 10.93 24.74 11.28
N LYS A 218 11.71 25.81 11.11
CA LYS A 218 11.29 27.22 11.17
C LYS A 218 11.29 27.95 9.81
N VAL A 219 11.52 27.22 8.72
CA VAL A 219 11.49 27.82 7.37
C VAL A 219 10.04 28.06 6.93
N ASP A 220 9.83 29.14 6.19
CA ASP A 220 8.57 29.43 5.50
C ASP A 220 8.11 28.20 4.68
N PRO A 221 6.91 27.66 4.91
CA PRO A 221 6.35 26.56 4.11
C PRO A 221 6.39 26.80 2.60
N ASP A 222 6.39 28.06 2.16
CA ASP A 222 6.42 28.43 0.74
C ASP A 222 7.84 28.49 0.15
N GLN A 223 8.89 28.32 0.99
CA GLN A 223 10.26 28.25 0.48
C GLN A 223 10.48 26.94 -0.30
N LEU A 224 10.78 27.09 -1.59
CA LEU A 224 11.09 25.98 -2.48
C LEU A 224 12.32 25.21 -2.00
N THR A 225 12.25 23.88 -2.07
CA THR A 225 13.36 22.98 -1.79
C THR A 225 13.86 22.36 -3.09
N ASP A 226 15.18 22.25 -3.22
CA ASP A 226 15.83 21.50 -4.31
C ASP A 226 15.87 19.99 -4.04
N ASN A 227 15.42 19.54 -2.86
CA ASN A 227 15.41 18.13 -2.52
C ASN A 227 14.51 17.34 -3.49
N PRO A 228 14.95 16.16 -3.97
CA PRO A 228 14.10 15.27 -4.73
C PRO A 228 12.83 14.92 -3.94
N ARG A 229 11.69 14.91 -4.64
CA ARG A 229 10.42 14.47 -4.07
C ARG A 229 10.52 13.04 -3.54
N LEU A 230 9.90 12.75 -2.41
CA LEU A 230 9.97 11.44 -1.75
C LEU A 230 9.67 10.26 -2.70
N TYR A 231 8.65 10.36 -3.57
CA TYR A 231 8.35 9.29 -4.54
C TYR A 231 9.50 9.03 -5.53
N LYS A 232 10.31 10.04 -5.88
CA LYS A 232 11.51 9.84 -6.71
C LYS A 232 12.60 9.08 -5.94
N ILE A 233 12.66 9.29 -4.63
CA ILE A 233 13.59 8.61 -3.72
C ILE A 233 13.16 7.17 -3.48
N THR A 234 11.89 6.86 -3.21
CA THR A 234 11.45 5.52 -2.75
C THR A 234 10.76 4.66 -3.78
N ASP A 235 10.10 5.25 -4.79
CA ASP A 235 9.22 4.50 -5.69
C ASP A 235 9.94 4.07 -6.99
N THR A 236 11.22 4.44 -7.11
CA THR A 236 12.09 4.12 -8.24
C THR A 236 12.91 2.86 -7.99
N SER A 237 13.29 2.16 -9.07
CA SER A 237 14.27 1.07 -8.97
C SER A 237 15.65 1.61 -8.57
N ASP A 238 16.52 0.75 -8.03
CA ASP A 238 17.89 1.12 -7.68
C ASP A 238 18.66 1.73 -8.88
N LYS A 239 18.47 1.17 -10.08
CA LYS A 239 19.04 1.71 -11.32
C LYS A 239 18.58 3.13 -11.60
N THR A 240 17.27 3.40 -11.53
CA THR A 240 16.73 4.74 -11.79
C THR A 240 17.16 5.71 -10.69
N PHE A 241 17.12 5.28 -9.42
CA PHE A 241 17.56 6.08 -8.29
C PHE A 241 19.03 6.51 -8.44
N ALA A 242 19.94 5.57 -8.70
CA ALA A 242 21.36 5.86 -8.88
C ALA A 242 21.62 6.77 -10.09
N THR A 243 21.14 6.37 -11.26
CA THR A 243 21.55 7.04 -12.52
C THR A 243 20.79 8.33 -12.82
N LYS A 244 19.51 8.44 -12.40
CA LYS A 244 18.65 9.59 -12.76
C LYS A 244 18.44 10.56 -11.62
N ILE A 245 18.53 10.11 -10.37
CA ILE A 245 18.31 10.97 -9.20
C ILE A 245 19.65 11.35 -8.55
N CYS A 246 20.58 10.40 -8.43
CA CYS A 246 21.88 10.64 -7.80
C CYS A 246 22.98 11.02 -8.81
N HIS A 247 22.77 10.75 -10.10
CA HIS A 247 23.75 10.95 -11.17
C HIS A 247 25.07 10.18 -10.97
N VAL A 248 24.97 8.97 -10.42
CA VAL A 248 26.08 8.04 -10.19
C VAL A 248 25.84 6.71 -10.91
N THR A 249 26.88 5.88 -10.99
CA THR A 249 26.78 4.52 -11.52
C THR A 249 25.98 3.60 -10.59
N VAL A 250 25.48 2.48 -11.13
CA VAL A 250 24.75 1.51 -10.30
C VAL A 250 25.71 0.86 -9.30
N GLU A 251 26.94 0.61 -9.73
CA GLU A 251 28.02 -0.02 -8.98
C GLU A 251 28.44 0.82 -7.76
N GLU A 252 28.50 2.14 -7.90
CA GLU A 252 28.76 3.06 -6.78
C GLU A 252 27.66 2.96 -5.72
N TYR A 253 26.39 2.90 -6.13
CA TYR A 253 25.28 2.78 -5.19
C TYR A 253 25.22 1.39 -4.53
N GLU A 254 25.50 0.30 -5.26
CA GLU A 254 25.59 -1.05 -4.69
C GLU A 254 26.72 -1.16 -3.66
N SER A 255 27.87 -0.56 -3.96
CA SER A 255 29.00 -0.46 -3.04
C SER A 255 28.60 0.32 -1.79
N PHE A 256 27.90 1.45 -1.96
CA PHE A 256 27.39 2.23 -0.84
C PHE A 256 26.41 1.43 0.03
N LYS A 257 25.46 0.69 -0.54
CA LYS A 257 24.53 -0.15 0.23
C LYS A 257 25.27 -1.15 1.13
N THR A 258 26.35 -1.74 0.62
CA THR A 258 27.19 -2.68 1.38
C THR A 258 27.90 -1.98 2.54
N LEU A 259 28.50 -0.81 2.28
CA LEU A 259 29.17 -0.01 3.31
C LEU A 259 28.19 0.51 4.37
N PHE A 260 27.02 0.97 3.95
CA PHE A 260 25.97 1.48 4.81
C PHE A 260 25.45 0.40 5.77
N ARG A 261 25.21 -0.82 5.27
CA ARG A 261 24.80 -1.94 6.12
C ARG A 261 25.82 -2.21 7.24
N ARG A 262 27.10 -2.31 6.88
CA ARG A 262 28.19 -2.51 7.85
C ARG A 262 28.37 -1.35 8.83
N GLU A 263 27.97 -0.13 8.46
CA GLU A 263 28.00 1.03 9.34
C GLU A 263 26.86 1.00 10.37
N ILE A 264 25.68 0.51 9.97
CA ILE A 264 24.54 0.34 10.88
C ILE A 264 24.81 -0.81 11.86
N GLU A 265 25.26 -1.97 11.36
CA GLU A 265 25.59 -3.14 12.20
C GLU A 265 26.59 -2.76 13.32
N ARG A 266 27.67 -2.04 12.98
CA ARG A 266 28.65 -1.57 13.99
C ARG A 266 28.06 -0.60 15.01
N LYS A 267 27.18 0.31 14.60
CA LYS A 267 26.54 1.25 15.53
C LYS A 267 25.56 0.55 16.47
N GLU A 268 24.89 -0.50 15.99
CA GLU A 268 23.98 -1.30 16.80
C GLU A 268 24.77 -2.08 17.87
N GLU A 269 25.87 -2.72 17.48
CA GLU A 269 26.81 -3.39 18.42
C GLU A 269 27.34 -2.41 19.50
N GLU A 270 27.83 -1.24 19.09
CA GLU A 270 28.33 -0.21 20.02
C GLU A 270 27.25 0.30 21.00
N THR A 271 25.98 0.33 20.59
CA THR A 271 24.89 0.76 21.48
C THR A 271 24.43 -0.33 22.45
N GLU A 272 24.55 -1.60 22.09
CA GLU A 272 24.22 -2.72 22.96
C GLU A 272 25.27 -2.86 24.08
N ASP A 273 26.55 -2.76 23.73
CA ASP A 273 27.67 -2.84 24.69
C ASP A 273 27.62 -1.74 25.77
N LEU A 274 27.13 -0.53 25.43
CA LEU A 274 27.01 0.58 26.39
C LEU A 274 25.79 0.49 27.31
N SER A 275 24.82 -0.38 27.01
CA SER A 275 23.61 -0.55 27.83
C SER A 275 23.77 -1.56 28.97
N ASP A 276 24.80 -2.41 28.90
CA ASP A 276 25.12 -3.40 29.94
C ASP A 276 25.99 -2.84 31.07
N ASP A 277 26.63 -1.67 30.87
CA ASP A 277 27.50 -1.02 31.87
C ASP A 277 26.75 -0.07 32.84
N ASP A 278 25.50 0.28 32.56
CA ASP A 278 24.70 1.23 33.38
C ASP A 278 23.80 0.55 34.45
N ASP A 279 23.85 -0.79 34.56
CA ASP A 279 23.07 -1.60 35.52
C ASP A 279 23.96 -2.33 36.56
N SER A 280 25.21 -1.89 36.78
CA SER A 280 26.15 -2.45 37.78
C SER A 280 26.40 -1.57 39.01
#